data_AF-A0A5B1R3T0-F1
#
_entry.id   AF-A0A5B1R3T0-F1
#
_cell.length_a   1.000
_cell.length_b   1.000
_cell.length_c   1.000
_cell.angle_alpha   90.00
_cell.angle_beta   90.00
_cell.angle_gamma   90.00
#
_symmetry.space_group_name_H-M   'P 1'
#
loop_
_entity.id
_entity.type
_entity.pdbx_description
1 polymer ?
#
loop_
_entity_poly.entity_id
_entity_poly.type
_entity_poly.pdbx_seq_one_letter_code
_entity_poly.pdbx_strand_id
1 'polypeptide(L)'
;MARSVRARTRSVEERDDGSESPLDAGSGSDAEEQDLFVREEKPMKFFLYDISDDRAEGLTEKIEAHGGQVTSLENKAAIILVTKRKHYDVLKFKYDIVKDKWVHMSGWVDQCIERKKVLYPRPQFRNMGGTTAPKQGNSAPRRSPVAFTEEDRLNLCRWIATKVPYKNDGGRNGNKIYKELVERCEKFGQCPWAARHTWQAWKQHYKMKQDILDKIIDQLRGRAYPWRGGHAGARAGEGD
;
A
#
# COMPACT_ATOMS: atom_id res chain seq x y z
N MET A 1 -72.40 36.50 28.01
CA MET A 1 -72.90 36.27 26.64
C MET A 1 -72.11 35.09 26.07
N ALA A 2 -72.60 34.00 25.51
CA ALA A 2 -73.92 33.43 25.31
C ALA A 2 -73.71 31.98 24.78
N ARG A 3 -74.42 30.98 25.36
CA ARG A 3 -74.96 29.71 24.78
C ARG A 3 -73.97 28.72 24.14
N SER A 4 -73.74 27.48 24.61
CA SER A 4 -74.62 26.30 24.82
C SER A 4 -75.44 25.87 23.59
N VAL A 5 -75.16 24.68 23.01
CA VAL A 5 -76.16 23.65 22.65
C VAL A 5 -75.50 22.24 22.60
N ARG A 6 -76.20 21.27 23.18
CA ARG A 6 -75.93 19.82 23.24
C ARG A 6 -76.60 19.05 22.08
N ALA A 7 -76.06 17.85 21.84
CA ALA A 7 -76.73 16.57 21.48
C ALA A 7 -77.34 16.37 20.07
N ARG A 8 -76.98 15.24 19.43
CA ARG A 8 -77.84 14.01 19.40
C ARG A 8 -77.15 12.84 18.67
N THR A 9 -77.48 11.66 19.18
CA THR A 9 -77.15 10.29 18.76
C THR A 9 -77.87 9.84 17.50
N ARG A 10 -77.27 8.94 16.70
CA ARG A 10 -77.98 7.78 16.07
C ARG A 10 -77.00 6.71 15.57
N SER A 11 -77.22 5.47 16.01
CA SER A 11 -76.61 4.22 15.54
C SER A 11 -77.39 3.63 14.36
N VAL A 12 -76.71 2.97 13.43
CA VAL A 12 -77.13 1.84 12.54
C VAL A 12 -75.79 1.20 12.06
N GLU A 13 -75.35 0.01 12.49
CA GLU A 13 -75.56 -1.34 11.89
C GLU A 13 -75.27 -1.36 10.36
N GLU A 14 -74.60 -2.30 9.68
CA GLU A 14 -73.81 -3.52 9.93
C GLU A 14 -73.35 -4.00 8.51
N ARG A 15 -72.42 -4.97 8.43
CA ARG A 15 -71.97 -5.82 7.27
C ARG A 15 -70.75 -5.31 6.47
N ASP A 16 -69.60 -5.99 6.54
CA ASP A 16 -69.21 -7.31 6.00
C ASP A 16 -68.90 -7.25 4.49
N ASP A 17 -67.61 -7.29 4.15
CA ASP A 17 -67.07 -8.07 3.01
C ASP A 17 -65.53 -8.06 3.09
N GLY A 18 -64.94 -9.25 2.97
CA GLY A 18 -63.51 -9.47 3.10
C GLY A 18 -62.72 -9.10 1.84
N SER A 19 -61.46 -8.74 2.03
CA SER A 19 -60.36 -9.21 1.17
C SER A 19 -59.03 -8.80 1.77
N GLU A 20 -58.32 -9.80 2.27
CA GLU A 20 -56.87 -9.80 2.27
C GLU A 20 -56.37 -9.57 0.84
N SER A 21 -55.47 -8.61 0.64
CA SER A 21 -54.20 -8.90 -0.01
C SER A 21 -53.16 -7.82 0.27
N PRO A 22 -51.88 -8.21 0.39
CA PRO A 22 -50.81 -7.41 0.94
C PRO A 22 -49.93 -6.82 -0.17
N LEU A 23 -48.91 -6.06 0.26
CA LEU A 23 -47.73 -5.66 -0.50
C LEU A 23 -47.91 -4.42 -1.40
N ASP A 24 -47.55 -3.26 -0.84
CA ASP A 24 -46.77 -2.29 -1.61
C ASP A 24 -45.57 -1.86 -0.75
N ALA A 25 -44.57 -2.75 -0.74
CA ALA A 25 -43.21 -2.39 -0.38
C ALA A 25 -42.58 -1.82 -1.66
N GLY A 26 -42.62 -0.51 -1.80
CA GLY A 26 -42.05 0.16 -2.95
C GLY A 26 -41.79 1.63 -2.66
N SER A 27 -40.55 1.95 -2.28
CA SER A 27 -39.77 3.08 -2.80
C SER A 27 -38.99 3.82 -1.71
N GLY A 28 -37.67 3.84 -1.88
CA GLY A 28 -36.69 4.57 -1.06
C GLY A 28 -35.79 3.59 -0.31
N SER A 29 -34.64 3.18 -0.80
CA SER A 29 -33.75 3.79 -1.78
C SER A 29 -32.83 2.68 -2.27
N ASP A 30 -32.69 2.52 -3.59
CA ASP A 30 -31.45 1.98 -4.15
C ASP A 30 -30.32 2.79 -3.51
N ALA A 31 -29.67 2.18 -2.52
CA ALA A 31 -28.38 2.66 -2.09
C ALA A 31 -27.53 2.49 -3.33
N GLU A 32 -27.21 3.61 -3.99
CA GLU A 32 -26.16 3.62 -4.99
C GLU A 32 -24.94 2.97 -4.31
N GLU A 33 -24.73 1.68 -4.55
CA GLU A 33 -23.52 0.96 -4.20
C GLU A 33 -22.44 1.62 -5.04
N GLN A 34 -21.90 2.71 -4.49
CA GLN A 34 -20.81 3.41 -5.10
C GLN A 34 -19.65 2.43 -5.08
N ASP A 35 -19.31 1.95 -6.26
CA ASP A 35 -18.14 1.16 -6.61
C ASP A 35 -16.85 1.92 -6.27
N LEU A 36 -16.62 2.09 -4.98
CA LEU A 36 -15.58 2.91 -4.41
C LEU A 36 -14.20 2.29 -4.67
N PHE A 37 -14.16 0.96 -4.69
CA PHE A 37 -12.94 0.20 -4.87
C PHE A 37 -12.73 -0.32 -6.30
N VAL A 38 -13.33 0.35 -7.30
CA VAL A 38 -13.10 0.06 -8.73
C VAL A 38 -12.12 1.09 -9.30
N ARG A 39 -11.13 0.62 -10.07
CA ARG A 39 -10.17 1.48 -10.79
C ARG A 39 -10.02 0.96 -12.21
N GLU A 40 -10.23 1.85 -13.19
CA GLU A 40 -10.15 1.49 -14.63
C GLU A 40 -11.03 0.27 -14.98
N GLU A 41 -12.28 0.27 -14.47
CA GLU A 41 -13.28 -0.81 -14.68
C GLU A 41 -12.85 -2.18 -14.11
N LYS A 42 -11.82 -2.21 -13.26
CA LYS A 42 -11.35 -3.43 -12.58
C LYS A 42 -11.43 -3.28 -11.06
N PRO A 43 -11.83 -4.34 -10.34
CA PRO A 43 -11.86 -4.31 -8.89
C PRO A 43 -10.42 -4.19 -8.35
N MET A 44 -10.22 -3.28 -7.40
CA MET A 44 -8.95 -3.16 -6.71
C MET A 44 -8.72 -4.39 -5.85
N LYS A 45 -7.51 -4.95 -5.93
CA LYS A 45 -7.15 -6.18 -5.21
C LYS A 45 -6.56 -5.85 -3.83
N PHE A 46 -7.14 -6.44 -2.80
CA PHE A 46 -6.76 -6.29 -1.41
C PHE A 46 -6.11 -7.57 -0.88
N PHE A 47 -5.06 -7.43 -0.07
CA PHE A 47 -4.49 -8.53 0.69
C PHE A 47 -4.59 -8.23 2.18
N LEU A 48 -5.15 -9.16 2.95
CA LEU A 48 -5.29 -9.06 4.39
C LEU A 48 -4.07 -9.72 5.06
N TYR A 49 -3.21 -8.93 5.70
CA TYR A 49 -1.98 -9.41 6.31
C TYR A 49 -2.14 -9.56 7.83
N ASP A 50 -2.00 -10.80 8.33
CA ASP A 50 -2.03 -11.14 9.76
C ASP A 50 -3.27 -10.55 10.48
N ILE A 51 -4.44 -10.80 9.90
CA ILE A 51 -5.74 -10.42 10.43
C ILE A 51 -6.44 -11.71 10.88
N SER A 52 -7.11 -11.70 12.04
CA SER A 52 -7.90 -12.84 12.51
C SER A 52 -9.07 -13.11 11.57
N ASP A 53 -9.46 -14.38 11.43
CA ASP A 53 -10.48 -14.82 10.47
C ASP A 53 -11.81 -14.06 10.64
N ASP A 54 -12.31 -13.92 11.87
CA ASP A 54 -13.55 -13.16 12.16
C ASP A 54 -13.51 -11.71 11.63
N ARG A 55 -12.33 -11.07 11.72
CA ARG A 55 -12.14 -9.70 11.26
C ARG A 55 -11.86 -9.64 9.76
N ALA A 56 -11.24 -10.68 9.22
CA ALA A 56 -10.98 -10.79 7.80
C ALA A 56 -12.30 -10.97 7.03
N GLU A 57 -13.24 -11.75 7.55
CA GLU A 57 -14.58 -11.94 6.97
C GLU A 57 -15.33 -10.61 6.87
N GLY A 58 -15.50 -9.89 7.99
CA GLY A 58 -16.18 -8.59 7.98
C GLY A 58 -15.47 -7.49 7.17
N LEU A 59 -14.15 -7.58 6.99
CA LEU A 59 -13.43 -6.70 6.06
C LEU A 59 -13.65 -7.10 4.61
N THR A 60 -13.71 -8.40 4.33
CA THR A 60 -13.92 -8.94 2.97
C THR A 60 -15.30 -8.55 2.48
N GLU A 61 -16.33 -8.75 3.29
CA GLU A 61 -17.70 -8.35 2.99
C GLU A 61 -17.79 -6.85 2.65
N LYS A 62 -17.18 -5.98 3.47
CA LYS A 62 -17.12 -4.54 3.19
C LYS A 62 -16.36 -4.20 1.91
N ILE A 63 -15.27 -4.88 1.63
CA ILE A 63 -14.46 -4.61 0.44
C ILE A 63 -15.24 -5.01 -0.82
N GLU A 64 -15.87 -6.18 -0.80
CA GLU A 64 -16.63 -6.72 -1.94
C GLU A 64 -17.94 -5.95 -2.17
N ALA A 65 -18.64 -5.54 -1.10
CA ALA A 65 -19.83 -4.68 -1.18
C ALA A 65 -19.55 -3.29 -1.77
N HIS A 66 -18.28 -2.88 -1.87
CA HIS A 66 -17.87 -1.61 -2.45
C HIS A 66 -17.02 -1.79 -3.73
N GLY A 67 -17.16 -2.94 -4.42
CA GLY A 67 -16.57 -3.21 -5.73
C GLY A 67 -15.09 -3.62 -5.70
N GLY A 68 -14.55 -3.96 -4.53
CA GLY A 68 -13.19 -4.45 -4.36
C GLY A 68 -13.11 -5.98 -4.40
N GLN A 69 -11.89 -6.52 -4.44
CA GLN A 69 -11.67 -7.97 -4.42
C GLN A 69 -10.57 -8.33 -3.42
N VAL A 70 -10.82 -9.27 -2.51
CA VAL A 70 -9.77 -9.80 -1.63
C VAL A 70 -9.02 -10.94 -2.33
N THR A 71 -7.70 -10.95 -2.21
CA THR A 71 -6.83 -11.98 -2.76
C THR A 71 -5.91 -12.54 -1.68
N SER A 72 -5.62 -13.83 -1.76
CA SER A 72 -4.65 -14.54 -0.91
C SER A 72 -3.19 -14.32 -1.34
N LEU A 73 -2.96 -13.57 -2.42
CA LEU A 73 -1.62 -13.37 -2.99
C LEU A 73 -1.13 -11.92 -2.79
N GLU A 74 -0.14 -11.74 -1.91
CA GLU A 74 0.50 -10.44 -1.59
C GLU A 74 1.05 -9.72 -2.85
N ASN A 75 1.55 -10.49 -3.82
CA ASN A 75 2.13 -9.94 -5.05
C ASN A 75 1.07 -9.42 -6.05
N LYS A 76 -0.17 -9.92 -6.03
CA LYS A 76 -1.25 -9.48 -6.91
C LYS A 76 -2.10 -8.35 -6.33
N ALA A 77 -2.00 -8.11 -5.02
CA ALA A 77 -2.75 -7.05 -4.36
C ALA A 77 -2.15 -5.66 -4.65
N ALA A 78 -3.02 -4.70 -4.92
CA ALA A 78 -2.68 -3.28 -4.99
C ALA A 78 -2.66 -2.64 -3.59
N ILE A 79 -3.51 -3.14 -2.68
CA ILE A 79 -3.64 -2.63 -1.32
C ILE A 79 -3.41 -3.76 -0.31
N ILE A 80 -2.57 -3.52 0.68
CA ILE A 80 -2.29 -4.44 1.79
C ILE A 80 -2.88 -3.83 3.05
N LEU A 81 -3.81 -4.56 3.68
CA LEU A 81 -4.44 -4.15 4.94
C LEU A 81 -3.81 -4.87 6.11
N VAL A 82 -3.51 -4.13 7.18
CA VAL A 82 -2.92 -4.64 8.42
C VAL A 82 -3.68 -4.16 9.64
N THR A 83 -3.66 -4.95 10.71
CA THR A 83 -4.22 -4.58 12.01
C THR A 83 -3.15 -4.05 12.97
N LYS A 84 -1.97 -4.67 12.95
CA LYS A 84 -0.86 -4.34 13.87
C LYS A 84 0.01 -3.23 13.31
N ARG A 85 0.29 -2.20 14.13
CA ARG A 85 1.16 -1.06 13.74
C ARG A 85 2.58 -1.50 13.36
N LYS A 86 3.12 -2.51 14.04
CA LYS A 86 4.45 -3.07 13.72
C LYS A 86 4.49 -3.61 12.28
N HIS A 87 3.43 -4.29 11.84
CA HIS A 87 3.30 -4.81 10.47
C HIS A 87 3.14 -3.68 9.47
N TYR A 88 2.37 -2.64 9.81
CA TYR A 88 2.26 -1.44 8.99
C TYR A 88 3.63 -0.81 8.70
N ASP A 89 4.44 -0.56 9.72
CA ASP A 89 5.73 0.11 9.53
C ASP A 89 6.71 -0.72 8.69
N VAL A 90 6.75 -2.03 8.91
CA VAL A 90 7.59 -2.97 8.15
C VAL A 90 7.13 -3.09 6.70
N LEU A 91 5.84 -3.32 6.46
CA LEU A 91 5.30 -3.50 5.11
C LEU A 91 5.30 -2.19 4.32
N LYS A 92 5.01 -1.06 4.97
CA LYS A 92 5.15 0.26 4.35
C LYS A 92 6.58 0.49 3.89
N PHE A 93 7.56 0.13 4.72
CA PHE A 93 8.97 0.21 4.34
C PHE A 93 9.35 -0.77 3.22
N LYS A 94 8.77 -1.98 3.18
CA LYS A 94 8.98 -2.96 2.11
C LYS A 94 8.42 -2.49 0.76
N TYR A 95 7.24 -1.87 0.76
CA TYR A 95 6.46 -1.58 -0.45
C TYR A 95 6.51 -0.13 -0.94
N ASP A 96 7.10 0.81 -0.19
CA ASP A 96 7.22 2.21 -0.60
C ASP A 96 7.96 2.44 -1.94
N ILE A 97 8.82 1.51 -2.37
CA ILE A 97 9.53 1.54 -3.66
C ILE A 97 8.72 0.95 -4.80
N VAL A 98 7.65 0.21 -4.49
CA VAL A 98 6.80 -0.43 -5.49
C VAL A 98 5.68 0.54 -5.82
N LYS A 99 5.84 1.21 -6.97
CA LYS A 99 4.77 2.00 -7.59
C LYS A 99 3.57 1.05 -7.78
N ASP A 100 2.41 1.44 -7.28
CA ASP A 100 1.15 0.68 -7.31
C ASP A 100 0.91 -0.35 -6.19
N LYS A 101 1.72 -0.35 -5.13
CA LYS A 101 1.38 -1.06 -3.88
C LYS A 101 1.26 -0.11 -2.69
N TRP A 102 0.13 -0.18 -2.00
CA TRP A 102 -0.18 0.66 -0.85
C TRP A 102 -0.42 -0.19 0.39
N VAL A 103 0.10 0.26 1.53
CA VAL A 103 -0.09 -0.40 2.83
C VAL A 103 -0.92 0.50 3.71
N HIS A 104 -2.02 -0.02 4.25
CA HIS A 104 -3.00 0.71 5.05
C HIS A 104 -3.41 -0.08 6.31
N MET A 105 -3.83 0.63 7.35
CA MET A 105 -4.44 -0.01 8.53
C MET A 105 -5.86 -0.46 8.18
N SER A 106 -6.39 -1.49 8.84
CA SER A 106 -7.74 -2.03 8.56
C SER A 106 -8.85 -0.97 8.63
N GLY A 107 -8.78 -0.03 9.57
CA GLY A 107 -9.75 1.09 9.68
C GLY A 107 -9.68 2.13 8.56
N TRP A 108 -8.78 1.97 7.58
CA TRP A 108 -8.77 2.78 6.36
C TRP A 108 -9.96 2.46 5.46
N VAL A 109 -10.42 1.20 5.43
CA VAL A 109 -11.60 0.78 4.66
C VAL A 109 -12.83 1.54 5.15
N ASP A 110 -13.05 1.53 6.47
CA ASP A 110 -14.15 2.26 7.10
C ASP A 110 -14.09 3.77 6.78
N GLN A 111 -12.90 4.38 6.84
CA GLN A 111 -12.71 5.79 6.49
C GLN A 111 -12.99 6.11 5.02
N CYS A 112 -12.69 5.18 4.11
CA CYS A 112 -12.97 5.36 2.69
C CYS A 112 -14.48 5.31 2.43
N ILE A 113 -15.16 4.36 3.07
CA ILE A 113 -16.62 4.18 2.98
C ILE A 113 -17.34 5.40 3.56
N GLU A 114 -16.99 5.81 4.78
CA GLU A 114 -17.59 6.96 5.46
C GLU A 114 -17.46 8.25 4.65
N ARG A 115 -16.30 8.45 4.01
CA ARG A 115 -16.02 9.65 3.20
C ARG A 115 -16.40 9.51 1.73
N LYS A 116 -16.92 8.35 1.33
CA LYS A 116 -17.25 7.98 -0.06
C LYS A 116 -16.11 8.31 -1.04
N LYS A 117 -14.86 8.16 -0.59
CA LYS A 117 -13.66 8.48 -1.39
C LYS A 117 -12.45 7.65 -0.96
N VAL A 118 -11.73 7.10 -1.94
CA VAL A 118 -10.45 6.43 -1.72
C VAL A 118 -9.40 7.43 -1.22
N LEU A 119 -8.96 7.25 0.02
CA LEU A 119 -7.97 8.13 0.66
C LEU A 119 -6.55 7.68 0.33
N TYR A 120 -5.90 8.29 -0.64
CA TYR A 120 -4.47 8.07 -0.88
C TYR A 120 -3.62 8.82 0.16
N PRO A 121 -2.60 8.17 0.75
CA PRO A 121 -1.74 8.87 1.68
C PRO A 121 -0.92 9.92 0.92
N ARG A 122 -0.87 11.15 1.44
CA ARG A 122 0.08 12.15 0.96
C ARG A 122 1.50 11.59 1.14
N PRO A 123 2.43 11.78 0.18
CA PRO A 123 3.82 11.37 0.35
C PRO A 123 4.39 12.00 1.62
N GLN A 124 4.48 11.21 2.69
CA GLN A 124 5.08 11.67 3.93
C GLN A 124 6.60 11.56 3.78
N PHE A 125 7.25 12.70 3.56
CA PHE A 125 8.70 12.81 3.74
C PHE A 125 9.01 12.50 5.21
N ARG A 126 9.51 11.30 5.48
CA ARG A 126 9.97 10.91 6.81
C ARG A 126 11.28 11.64 7.13
N ASN A 127 11.19 12.79 7.78
CA ASN A 127 12.24 13.27 8.68
C ASN A 127 12.23 12.37 9.91
N MET A 128 13.15 11.41 9.95
CA MET A 128 13.33 10.53 11.11
C MET A 128 14.79 10.62 11.52
N GLY A 129 15.03 11.47 12.53
CA GLY A 129 16.28 11.52 13.28
C GLY A 129 16.35 10.36 14.29
N GLY A 130 17.54 10.15 14.84
CA GLY A 130 17.78 9.26 15.97
C GLY A 130 18.47 7.95 15.59
N THR A 131 19.79 7.99 15.56
CA THR A 131 20.71 6.85 15.49
C THR A 131 20.47 5.92 16.69
N THR A 132 20.05 4.67 16.47
CA THR A 132 20.44 3.60 17.40
C THR A 132 21.88 3.24 17.08
N ALA A 133 22.77 3.56 18.03
CA ALA A 133 24.16 3.11 17.98
C ALA A 133 24.18 1.57 17.85
N PRO A 134 24.99 0.98 16.97
CA PRO A 134 25.12 -0.46 16.92
C PRO A 134 25.71 -0.95 18.24
N LYS A 135 25.05 -1.93 18.88
CA LYS A 135 25.65 -2.74 19.94
C LYS A 135 26.90 -3.39 19.37
N GLN A 136 28.02 -3.11 20.01
CA GLN A 136 29.34 -3.65 19.70
C GLN A 136 29.31 -5.16 19.94
N GLY A 137 29.40 -5.96 18.87
CA GLY A 137 29.39 -7.42 19.00
C GLY A 137 29.02 -8.18 17.73
N ASN A 138 29.83 -8.07 16.69
CA ASN A 138 30.32 -9.21 15.89
C ASN A 138 31.11 -8.65 14.70
N SER A 139 32.44 -8.70 14.81
CA SER A 139 33.32 -8.44 13.67
C SER A 139 33.22 -9.63 12.72
N ALA A 140 32.22 -9.62 11.84
CA ALA A 140 32.19 -10.53 10.70
C ALA A 140 33.53 -10.44 9.94
N PRO A 141 34.07 -11.57 9.44
CA PRO A 141 35.38 -11.59 8.79
C PRO A 141 35.39 -10.57 7.64
N ARG A 142 36.45 -9.75 7.58
CA ARG A 142 36.63 -8.72 6.55
C ARG A 142 36.63 -9.40 5.18
N ARG A 143 35.47 -9.43 4.50
CA ARG A 143 35.36 -9.88 3.11
C ARG A 143 36.33 -9.04 2.29
N SER A 144 37.17 -9.71 1.49
CA SER A 144 38.07 -9.06 0.54
C SER A 144 37.30 -8.02 -0.29
N PRO A 145 37.90 -6.85 -0.61
CA PRO A 145 37.19 -5.81 -1.36
C PRO A 145 36.74 -6.36 -2.71
N VAL A 146 35.45 -6.62 -2.86
CA VAL A 146 34.86 -6.93 -4.16
C VAL A 146 34.95 -5.66 -5.00
N ALA A 147 35.36 -5.77 -6.26
CA ALA A 147 35.39 -4.63 -7.17
C ALA A 147 33.96 -4.25 -7.61
N PHE A 148 33.69 -2.94 -7.72
CA PHE A 148 32.41 -2.44 -8.23
C PHE A 148 32.30 -2.65 -9.73
N THR A 149 31.35 -3.50 -10.13
CA THR A 149 31.02 -3.75 -11.54
C THR A 149 30.27 -2.57 -12.17
N GLU A 150 30.13 -2.58 -13.50
CA GLU A 150 29.26 -1.65 -14.23
C GLU A 150 27.81 -1.76 -13.76
N GLU A 151 27.34 -3.00 -13.54
CA GLU A 151 25.99 -3.31 -13.09
C GLU A 151 25.74 -2.78 -11.67
N ASP A 152 26.71 -2.94 -10.76
CA ASP A 152 26.65 -2.38 -9.40
C ASP A 152 26.44 -0.86 -9.43
N ARG A 153 27.16 -0.17 -10.32
CA ARG A 153 27.03 1.29 -10.50
C ARG A 153 25.66 1.68 -11.04
N LEU A 154 25.19 0.97 -12.07
CA LEU A 154 23.89 1.25 -12.67
C LEU A 154 22.74 1.02 -11.67
N ASN A 155 22.83 -0.07 -10.91
CA ASN A 155 21.85 -0.39 -9.88
C ASN A 155 21.87 0.62 -8.73
N LEU A 156 23.06 1.10 -8.33
CA LEU A 156 23.19 2.21 -7.38
C LEU A 156 22.55 3.50 -7.92
N CYS A 157 22.82 3.86 -9.18
CA CYS A 157 22.21 5.03 -9.80
C CYS A 157 20.67 4.93 -9.84
N ARG A 158 20.13 3.76 -10.19
CA ARG A 158 18.68 3.51 -10.16
C ARG A 158 18.10 3.68 -8.77
N TRP A 159 18.77 3.12 -7.75
CA TRP A 159 18.36 3.27 -6.35
C TRP A 159 18.31 4.73 -5.92
N ILE A 160 19.38 5.49 -6.23
CA ILE A 160 19.46 6.91 -5.90
C ILE A 160 18.42 7.72 -6.66
N ALA A 161 18.20 7.45 -7.95
CA ALA A 161 17.16 8.10 -8.75
C ALA A 161 15.75 7.89 -8.18
N THR A 162 15.46 6.70 -7.62
CA THR A 162 14.17 6.41 -6.99
C THR A 162 13.99 7.13 -5.65
N LYS A 163 15.05 7.22 -4.83
CA LYS A 163 14.95 7.74 -3.45
C LYS A 163 15.23 9.23 -3.32
N VAL A 164 16.20 9.75 -4.08
CA VAL A 164 16.64 11.16 -4.06
C VAL A 164 16.84 11.62 -5.52
N PRO A 165 15.72 11.82 -6.26
CA PRO A 165 15.75 12.11 -7.69
C PRO A 165 16.45 13.43 -8.02
N TYR A 166 16.33 14.44 -7.16
CA TYR A 166 16.91 15.76 -7.38
C TYR A 166 18.15 15.97 -6.51
N LYS A 167 19.25 16.40 -7.13
CA LYS A 167 20.50 16.71 -6.43
C LYS A 167 20.34 17.89 -5.45
N ASN A 168 19.50 18.86 -5.84
CA ASN A 168 19.31 20.12 -5.10
C ASN A 168 18.53 19.93 -3.79
N ASP A 169 17.74 18.86 -3.66
CA ASP A 169 17.02 18.52 -2.42
C ASP A 169 17.98 18.05 -1.31
N GLY A 170 19.27 17.89 -1.63
CA GLY A 170 20.26 17.30 -0.75
C GLY A 170 20.03 15.80 -0.55
N GLY A 171 20.90 15.15 0.22
CA GLY A 171 20.65 13.77 0.69
C GLY A 171 21.26 12.62 -0.12
N ARG A 172 21.71 12.81 -1.37
CA ARG A 172 22.41 11.75 -2.15
C ARG A 172 23.70 11.25 -1.47
N ASN A 173 24.34 12.11 -0.66
CA ASN A 173 25.54 11.77 0.12
C ASN A 173 25.23 11.45 1.61
N GLY A 174 23.95 11.42 1.99
CA GLY A 174 23.53 11.08 3.35
C GLY A 174 23.75 9.61 3.64
N ASN A 175 24.12 9.25 4.88
CA ASN A 175 24.30 7.83 5.24
C ASN A 175 22.99 7.02 5.10
N LYS A 176 21.84 7.69 5.25
CA LYS A 176 20.50 7.09 5.30
C LYS A 176 20.18 6.25 4.07
N ILE A 177 20.40 6.80 2.87
CA ILE A 177 20.05 6.14 1.61
C ILE A 177 20.83 4.84 1.38
N TYR A 178 22.09 4.78 1.84
CA TYR A 178 22.94 3.59 1.72
C TYR A 178 22.67 2.55 2.80
N LYS A 179 22.38 3.00 4.03
CA LYS A 179 21.95 2.09 5.11
C LYS A 179 20.63 1.41 4.75
N GLU A 180 19.67 2.19 4.23
CA GLU A 180 18.38 1.69 3.76
C GLU A 180 18.53 0.67 2.63
N LEU A 181 19.44 0.91 1.68
CA LEU A 181 19.74 -0.03 0.59
C LEU A 181 20.15 -1.41 1.11
N VAL A 182 21.10 -1.45 2.05
CA VAL A 182 21.61 -2.71 2.62
C VAL A 182 20.56 -3.36 3.53
N GLU A 183 19.87 -2.57 4.36
CA GLU A 183 18.82 -3.07 5.26
C GLU A 183 17.68 -3.76 4.48
N ARG A 184 17.30 -3.23 3.31
CA ARG A 184 16.29 -3.86 2.45
C ARG A 184 16.74 -5.19 1.88
N CYS A 185 18.02 -5.30 1.54
CA CYS A 185 18.60 -6.56 1.10
C CYS A 185 18.59 -7.61 2.21
N GLU A 186 18.99 -7.22 3.42
CA GLU A 186 19.05 -8.12 4.56
C GLU A 186 17.65 -8.56 5.04
N LYS A 187 16.69 -7.62 5.12
CA LYS A 187 15.36 -7.89 5.71
C LYS A 187 14.36 -8.47 4.73
N PHE A 188 14.43 -8.12 3.44
CA PHE A 188 13.41 -8.48 2.46
C PHE A 188 13.96 -9.19 1.23
N GLY A 189 15.28 -9.41 1.14
CA GLY A 189 15.92 -9.93 -0.08
C GLY A 189 15.79 -8.98 -1.28
N GLN A 190 15.41 -7.72 -1.05
CA GLN A 190 15.28 -6.71 -2.10
C GLN A 190 16.66 -6.16 -2.48
N CYS A 191 16.88 -5.87 -3.76
CA CYS A 191 18.19 -5.43 -4.25
C CYS A 191 19.32 -6.37 -3.82
N PRO A 192 19.31 -7.67 -4.21
CA PRO A 192 20.29 -8.66 -3.74
C PRO A 192 21.75 -8.26 -4.05
N TRP A 193 21.97 -7.48 -5.11
CA TRP A 193 23.27 -6.89 -5.45
C TRP A 193 23.84 -5.97 -4.36
N ALA A 194 22.99 -5.37 -3.51
CA ALA A 194 23.42 -4.49 -2.43
C ALA A 194 24.25 -5.21 -1.36
N ALA A 195 24.03 -6.51 -1.14
CA ALA A 195 24.80 -7.31 -0.17
C ALA A 195 26.27 -7.53 -0.58
N ARG A 196 26.64 -7.22 -1.83
CA ARG A 196 28.02 -7.35 -2.33
C ARG A 196 28.99 -6.38 -1.64
N HIS A 197 28.48 -5.23 -1.18
CA HIS A 197 29.29 -4.19 -0.54
C HIS A 197 28.60 -3.63 0.70
N THR A 198 29.38 -3.14 1.67
CA THR A 198 28.82 -2.46 2.84
C THR A 198 28.25 -1.09 2.46
N TRP A 199 27.33 -0.56 3.27
CA TRP A 199 26.77 0.78 3.03
C TRP A 199 27.85 1.87 2.99
N GLN A 200 28.93 1.71 3.78
CA GLN A 200 30.08 2.63 3.74
C GLN A 200 30.79 2.57 2.38
N ALA A 201 31.00 1.36 1.84
CA ALA A 201 31.65 1.16 0.56
C ALA A 201 30.80 1.73 -0.59
N TRP A 202 29.48 1.50 -0.58
CA TRP A 202 28.55 2.11 -1.55
C TRP A 202 28.62 3.64 -1.51
N LYS A 203 28.57 4.24 -0.32
CA LYS A 203 28.68 5.68 -0.15
C LYS A 203 30.03 6.21 -0.67
N GLN A 204 31.12 5.56 -0.30
CA GLN A 204 32.45 5.97 -0.73
C GLN A 204 32.59 5.89 -2.25
N HIS A 205 32.06 4.82 -2.87
CA HIS A 205 32.04 4.67 -4.32
C HIS A 205 31.27 5.79 -5.00
N TYR A 206 30.08 6.12 -4.49
CA TYR A 206 29.30 7.25 -5.00
C TYR A 206 30.07 8.56 -4.88
N LYS A 207 30.64 8.85 -3.71
CA LYS A 207 31.42 10.06 -3.46
C LYS A 207 32.62 10.19 -4.41
N MET A 208 33.34 9.11 -4.67
CA MET A 208 34.51 9.13 -5.56
C MET A 208 34.14 9.28 -7.03
N LYS A 209 32.94 8.84 -7.45
CA LYS A 209 32.49 8.88 -8.85
C LYS A 209 31.28 9.80 -9.05
N GLN A 210 31.13 10.79 -8.18
CA GLN A 210 29.89 11.55 -8.07
C GLN A 210 29.50 12.22 -9.40
N ASP A 211 30.45 12.83 -10.10
CA ASP A 211 30.17 13.56 -11.34
C ASP A 211 29.68 12.65 -12.47
N ILE A 212 30.17 11.42 -12.53
CA ILE A 212 29.77 10.43 -13.54
C ILE A 212 28.41 9.85 -13.16
N LEU A 213 28.24 9.45 -11.90
CA LEU A 213 27.01 8.80 -11.45
C LEU A 213 25.84 9.79 -11.40
N ASP A 214 26.06 11.05 -11.04
CA ASP A 214 25.02 12.09 -11.06
C ASP A 214 24.46 12.28 -12.47
N LYS A 215 25.29 12.28 -13.53
CA LYS A 215 24.81 12.34 -14.92
C LYS A 215 23.88 11.17 -15.26
N ILE A 216 24.21 9.95 -14.80
CA ILE A 216 23.40 8.76 -15.03
C ILE A 216 22.10 8.84 -14.22
N ILE A 217 22.16 9.22 -12.94
CA ILE A 217 20.98 9.42 -12.08
C ILE A 217 20.03 10.45 -12.73
N ASP A 218 20.60 11.50 -13.30
CA ASP A 218 19.87 12.58 -13.93
C ASP A 218 19.23 12.17 -15.26
N GLN A 219 19.79 11.18 -15.97
CA GLN A 219 19.12 10.55 -17.13
C GLN A 219 18.03 9.56 -16.71
N LEU A 220 18.17 8.93 -15.54
CA LEU A 220 17.18 8.00 -15.02
C LEU A 220 15.96 8.70 -14.40
N ARG A 221 16.10 9.97 -13.98
CA ARG A 221 14.98 10.78 -13.48
C ARG A 221 13.93 10.94 -14.60
N GLY A 222 12.78 10.29 -14.48
CA GLY A 222 11.69 10.37 -15.47
C GLY A 222 11.29 9.05 -16.12
N ARG A 223 12.14 8.02 -16.07
CA ARG A 223 11.68 6.65 -16.33
C ARG A 223 11.23 6.04 -15.02
N ALA A 224 9.92 5.93 -14.81
CA ALA A 224 9.38 5.12 -13.73
C ALA A 224 9.82 3.67 -13.98
N TYR A 225 10.94 3.26 -13.39
CA TYR A 225 11.39 1.88 -13.43
C TYR A 225 10.67 1.14 -12.32
N PRO A 226 9.62 0.34 -12.61
CA PRO A 226 9.20 -0.68 -11.66
C PRO A 226 10.43 -1.55 -11.42
N TRP A 227 10.83 -1.67 -10.16
CA TRP A 227 11.89 -2.60 -9.78
C TRP A 227 11.41 -4.01 -10.13
N ARG A 228 11.80 -4.50 -11.31
CA ARG A 228 11.69 -5.92 -11.64
C ARG A 228 12.72 -6.61 -10.77
N GLY A 229 12.30 -7.00 -9.56
CA GLY A 229 13.02 -7.97 -8.77
C GLY A 229 13.31 -9.16 -9.68
N GLY A 230 14.60 -9.46 -9.84
CA GLY A 230 15.06 -10.52 -10.71
C GLY A 230 14.43 -11.85 -10.31
N HIS A 231 13.38 -12.25 -11.04
CA HIS A 231 13.15 -13.65 -11.31
C HIS A 231 14.26 -14.10 -12.27
N ALA A 232 15.30 -14.69 -11.71
CA ALA A 232 16.12 -15.69 -12.36
C ALA A 232 15.87 -16.99 -11.58
N GLY A 233 15.27 -18.05 -12.11
CA GLY A 233 14.75 -18.26 -13.45
C GLY A 233 13.76 -19.43 -13.43
N ALA A 234 12.85 -19.42 -14.40
CA ALA A 234 12.22 -20.64 -14.90
C ALA A 234 12.44 -20.57 -16.40
N ARG A 235 13.55 -21.14 -16.85
CA ARG A 235 13.81 -21.38 -18.27
C ARG A 235 12.79 -22.43 -18.72
N ALA A 236 12.12 -22.09 -19.82
CA ALA A 236 11.31 -23.00 -20.59
C ALA A 236 12.05 -24.32 -20.87
N GLY A 237 11.30 -25.41 -20.75
CA GLY A 237 11.58 -26.71 -21.36
C GLY A 237 10.26 -27.22 -21.91
N GLU A 238 9.92 -26.74 -23.11
CA GLU A 238 9.03 -27.43 -24.05
C GLU A 238 9.87 -28.43 -24.87
N GLY A 239 9.25 -29.54 -25.26
CA GLY A 239 9.77 -30.61 -26.12
C GLY A 239 9.89 -31.92 -25.35
N ASP A 240 9.14 -32.99 -25.62
CA ASP A 240 8.25 -33.36 -26.74
C ASP A 240 7.16 -34.29 -26.16
#